data_AF-A0A0P7Z8D8-F1
#
_entry.id   AF-A0A0P7Z8D8-F1
#
_cell.length_a   1.000
_cell.length_b   1.000
_cell.length_c   1.000
_cell.angle_alpha   90.00
_cell.angle_beta   90.00
_cell.angle_gamma   90.00
#
_symmetry.space_group_name_H-M   'P 1'
#
loop_
_entity.id
_entity.type
_entity.pdbx_description
1 polymer ?
#
loop_
_entity_poly.entity_id
_entity_poly.type
_entity_poly.pdbx_seq_one_letter_code
_entity_poly.pdbx_strand_id
1 'polypeptide(L)'
;MSSGIRVLLLAFPMVIFGLWGALHTPDPDLDRNANRGGDETDDIVLTKLPPLPRWARTDLPDFSDYSDTTEKKAAFFAFLYPRIVLANSRILIEREYLQSLADKENLTRSELTWLRRQAERLRVDEEPGSQDMFRRLENRLDVIPPSLIMAQAANESAWGTSRFALRGNNLFGQWCFSKGCGLVPQGRIEGASHEVATFDSPYFSVRSYIQNLNRHPTYQPLRDIRLKAHSNGDYASGSSLAAGLLGYSERGEDYVKEIRSMIRHNNLTYYDEKFRSVREGSQKSLLKLASASKEEALLPDNVDDAAGSEG
;
A
#
# COMPACT_ATOMS: atom_id res chain seq x y z
N MET A 1 -1.06 -28.99 -40.22
CA MET A 1 -1.01 -27.62 -40.78
C MET A 1 -2.37 -27.00 -40.49
N SER A 2 -2.57 -25.92 -39.74
CA SER A 2 -1.73 -24.89 -39.15
C SER A 2 -2.44 -24.47 -37.84
N SER A 3 -1.70 -24.41 -36.74
CA SER A 3 -2.19 -23.88 -35.46
C SER A 3 -2.21 -22.36 -35.54
N GLY A 4 -3.42 -21.78 -35.51
CA GLY A 4 -3.60 -20.33 -35.44
C GLY A 4 -3.26 -19.81 -34.06
N ILE A 5 -2.06 -19.24 -33.92
CA ILE A 5 -1.64 -18.45 -32.75
C ILE A 5 -2.53 -17.20 -32.71
N ARG A 6 -3.47 -17.15 -31.77
CA ARG A 6 -4.13 -15.89 -31.39
C ARG A 6 -3.13 -15.08 -30.58
N VAL A 7 -2.45 -14.14 -31.25
CA VAL A 7 -1.71 -13.07 -30.58
C VAL A 7 -2.74 -12.16 -29.92
N LEU A 8 -2.97 -12.34 -28.63
CA LEU A 8 -3.70 -11.38 -27.81
C LEU A 8 -2.73 -10.21 -27.55
N LEU A 9 -2.94 -9.09 -28.23
CA LEU A 9 -2.30 -7.82 -27.88
C LEU A 9 -2.80 -7.42 -26.49
N LEU A 10 -2.01 -7.69 -25.44
CA LEU A 10 -2.20 -7.12 -24.11
C LEU A 10 -1.88 -5.63 -24.19
N ALA A 11 -2.85 -4.83 -24.63
CA ALA A 11 -2.85 -3.40 -24.37
C ALA A 11 -3.02 -3.23 -22.86
N PHE A 12 -1.93 -2.87 -22.17
CA PHE A 12 -2.00 -2.46 -20.77
C PHE A 12 -2.99 -1.31 -20.67
N PRO A 13 -4.11 -1.45 -19.94
CA PRO A 13 -4.99 -0.32 -19.72
C PRO A 13 -4.18 0.74 -18.97
N MET A 14 -3.97 1.90 -19.59
CA MET A 14 -3.55 3.08 -18.84
C MET A 14 -4.62 3.28 -17.77
N VAL A 15 -4.21 3.24 -16.50
CA VAL A 15 -5.00 3.84 -15.42
C VAL A 15 -4.97 5.36 -15.69
N ILE A 16 -5.87 5.81 -16.55
CA ILE A 16 -6.06 7.23 -16.80
C ILE A 16 -6.78 7.76 -15.56
N PHE A 17 -6.04 8.42 -14.68
CA PHE A 17 -6.65 9.33 -13.72
C PHE A 17 -7.19 10.51 -14.54
N GLY A 18 -8.42 10.37 -15.01
CA GLY A 18 -9.14 11.43 -15.70
C GLY A 18 -9.14 12.72 -14.86
N LEU A 19 -8.54 13.76 -15.42
CA LEU A 19 -8.87 15.18 -15.22
C LEU A 19 -8.79 15.81 -13.80
N TRP A 20 -8.27 15.14 -12.76
CA TRP A 20 -8.30 15.74 -11.41
C TRP A 20 -7.14 16.70 -11.08
N GLY A 21 -6.11 16.81 -11.93
CA GLY A 21 -4.97 17.69 -11.71
C GLY A 21 -5.29 19.20 -11.70
N ALA A 22 -6.53 19.62 -11.96
CA ALA A 22 -6.95 21.02 -12.01
C ALA A 22 -7.45 21.58 -10.66
N LEU A 23 -7.74 20.74 -9.66
CA LEU A 23 -8.39 21.18 -8.41
C LEU A 23 -7.50 21.11 -7.16
N HIS A 24 -6.29 20.56 -7.28
CA HIS A 24 -5.30 20.55 -6.20
C HIS A 24 -3.92 20.29 -6.79
N THR A 25 -3.00 21.27 -6.70
CA THR A 25 -1.58 21.06 -6.98
C THR A 25 -0.92 20.63 -5.66
N PRO A 26 -0.59 19.34 -5.46
CA PRO A 26 0.14 18.92 -4.28
C PRO A 26 1.52 19.59 -4.23
N ASP A 27 2.03 19.84 -3.04
CA ASP A 27 3.36 20.40 -2.83
C ASP A 27 4.42 19.46 -3.46
N PRO A 28 5.26 19.98 -4.38
CA PRO A 28 6.28 19.19 -5.08
C PRO A 28 7.32 18.54 -4.16
N ASP A 29 7.58 19.11 -2.99
CA ASP A 29 8.55 18.58 -2.04
C ASP A 29 7.96 17.45 -1.19
N LEU A 30 6.64 17.45 -0.96
CA LEU A 30 5.95 16.36 -0.25
C LEU A 30 5.98 15.05 -1.05
N ASP A 31 5.69 15.11 -2.35
CA ASP A 31 5.71 13.91 -3.22
C ASP A 31 7.12 13.32 -3.33
N ARG A 32 8.15 14.17 -3.46
CA ARG A 32 9.55 13.72 -3.58
C ARG A 32 10.09 13.14 -2.28
N ASN A 33 9.79 13.77 -1.14
CA ASN A 33 10.30 13.31 0.15
C ASN A 33 9.61 12.01 0.60
N ALA A 34 8.30 11.88 0.37
CA ALA A 34 7.56 10.65 0.64
C ALA A 34 8.08 9.46 -0.19
N ASN A 35 8.41 9.67 -1.47
CA ASN A 35 8.90 8.62 -2.37
C ASN A 35 10.34 8.14 -2.04
N ARG A 36 11.07 8.90 -1.20
CA ARG A 36 12.43 8.58 -0.69
C ARG A 36 12.45 8.09 0.77
N GLY A 37 11.27 8.02 1.40
CA GLY A 37 11.12 7.54 2.77
C GLY A 37 11.29 8.61 3.87
N GLY A 38 11.30 9.91 3.54
CA GLY A 38 11.43 10.98 4.53
C GLY A 38 10.28 11.05 5.54
N ASP A 39 9.09 10.52 5.19
CA ASP A 39 7.94 10.48 6.10
C ASP A 39 8.20 9.56 7.33
N GLU A 40 9.05 8.53 7.22
CA GLU A 40 9.39 7.66 8.38
C GLU A 40 10.45 8.29 9.29
N THR A 41 11.35 9.13 8.76
CA THR A 41 12.43 9.74 9.57
C THR A 41 11.93 10.83 10.50
N ASP A 42 10.75 11.37 10.23
CA ASP A 42 10.17 12.48 11.00
C ASP A 42 9.04 12.01 11.93
N ASP A 43 8.59 10.75 11.85
CA ASP A 43 7.55 10.21 12.71
C ASP A 43 8.11 9.77 14.08
N ILE A 44 7.67 10.42 15.17
CA ILE A 44 8.18 10.16 16.52
C ILE A 44 7.91 8.73 17.04
N VAL A 45 6.96 8.02 16.44
CA VAL A 45 6.66 6.61 16.76
C VAL A 45 7.63 5.71 16.01
N LEU A 46 7.73 5.91 14.70
CA LEU A 46 8.56 5.06 13.84
C LEU A 46 10.06 5.30 14.02
N THR A 47 10.47 6.49 14.43
CA THR A 47 11.86 6.81 14.78
C THR A 47 12.38 6.05 16.01
N LYS A 48 11.50 5.46 16.83
CA LYS A 48 11.88 4.54 17.91
C LYS A 48 12.19 3.14 17.39
N LEU A 49 11.77 2.81 16.17
CA LEU A 49 12.12 1.55 15.52
C LEU A 49 13.54 1.65 14.95
N PRO A 50 14.23 0.52 14.81
CA PRO A 50 15.43 0.45 13.98
C PRO A 50 15.15 1.01 12.57
N PRO A 51 16.18 1.53 11.88
CA PRO A 51 16.03 1.97 10.51
C PRO A 51 15.51 0.84 9.63
N LEU A 52 14.89 1.21 8.50
CA LEU A 52 14.39 0.25 7.52
C LEU A 52 15.43 -0.84 7.23
N PRO A 53 15.06 -2.12 7.29
CA PRO A 53 15.99 -3.19 7.01
C PRO A 53 16.45 -3.12 5.55
N ARG A 54 17.68 -3.56 5.28
CA ARG A 54 18.30 -3.42 3.95
C ARG A 54 17.45 -4.05 2.84
N TRP A 55 16.79 -5.17 3.11
CA TRP A 55 15.93 -5.86 2.15
C TRP A 55 14.70 -5.03 1.74
N ALA A 56 14.19 -4.12 2.59
CA ALA A 56 13.09 -3.23 2.22
C ALA A 56 13.50 -2.19 1.16
N ARG A 57 14.81 -1.92 1.03
CA ARG A 57 15.39 -1.00 0.05
C ARG A 57 15.96 -1.70 -1.18
N THR A 58 15.80 -3.01 -1.32
CA THR A 58 16.30 -3.71 -2.52
C THR A 58 15.43 -3.39 -3.72
N ASP A 59 16.07 -3.40 -4.89
CA ASP A 59 15.42 -3.21 -6.18
C ASP A 59 14.44 -4.35 -6.50
N LEU A 60 13.58 -4.08 -7.48
CA LEU A 60 12.68 -5.08 -8.06
C LEU A 60 13.49 -6.14 -8.82
N PRO A 61 13.30 -7.45 -8.53
CA PRO A 61 13.91 -8.51 -9.32
C PRO A 61 13.43 -8.47 -10.77
N ASP A 62 14.28 -8.94 -11.69
CA ASP A 62 13.87 -9.13 -13.07
C ASP A 62 13.00 -10.39 -13.20
N PHE A 63 11.68 -10.21 -13.14
CA PHE A 63 10.73 -11.29 -13.31
C PHE A 63 10.57 -11.73 -14.78
N SER A 64 11.23 -11.08 -15.74
CA SER A 64 11.16 -11.45 -17.15
C SER A 64 12.01 -12.69 -17.50
N ASP A 65 12.96 -13.05 -16.62
CA ASP A 65 13.82 -14.22 -16.77
C ASP A 65 13.09 -15.56 -16.53
N TYR A 66 11.89 -15.53 -15.94
CA TYR A 66 11.10 -16.74 -15.70
C TYR A 66 10.40 -17.22 -16.96
N SER A 67 10.68 -18.47 -17.36
CA SER A 67 9.99 -19.14 -18.46
C SER A 67 8.63 -19.73 -18.05
N ASP A 68 8.53 -20.26 -16.83
CA ASP A 68 7.29 -20.77 -16.27
C ASP A 68 6.46 -19.64 -15.61
N THR A 69 5.20 -19.50 -16.03
CA THR A 69 4.32 -18.45 -15.51
C THR A 69 3.96 -18.67 -14.05
N THR A 70 3.82 -19.91 -13.59
CA THR A 70 3.51 -20.24 -12.19
C THR A 70 4.68 -19.85 -11.30
N GLU A 71 5.91 -20.20 -11.69
CA GLU A 71 7.13 -19.81 -10.96
C GLU A 71 7.28 -18.30 -10.88
N LYS A 72 7.06 -17.59 -12.00
CA LYS A 72 7.08 -16.12 -12.03
C LYS A 72 6.13 -15.50 -11.01
N LYS A 73 4.88 -15.99 -10.97
CA LYS A 73 3.85 -15.50 -10.04
C LYS A 73 4.24 -15.77 -8.59
N ALA A 74 4.73 -16.98 -8.31
CA ALA A 74 5.19 -17.35 -6.97
C ALA A 74 6.36 -16.47 -6.50
N ALA A 75 7.36 -16.24 -7.37
CA ALA A 75 8.49 -15.36 -7.09
C ALA A 75 8.04 -13.91 -6.86
N PHE A 76 7.12 -13.39 -7.68
CA PHE A 76 6.56 -12.06 -7.52
C PHE A 76 5.86 -11.89 -6.15
N PHE A 77 5.03 -12.84 -5.75
CA PHE A 77 4.34 -12.78 -4.45
C PHE A 77 5.29 -12.99 -3.27
N ALA A 78 6.27 -13.90 -3.38
CA ALA A 78 7.29 -14.12 -2.36
C ALA A 78 8.14 -12.85 -2.13
N PHE A 79 8.47 -12.13 -3.20
CA PHE A 79 9.13 -10.83 -3.10
C PHE A 79 8.23 -9.76 -2.46
N LEU A 80 6.97 -9.69 -2.86
CA LEU A 80 6.10 -8.59 -2.44
C LEU A 80 5.56 -8.74 -1.01
N TYR A 81 5.29 -9.96 -0.55
CA TYR A 81 4.64 -10.21 0.74
C TYR A 81 5.40 -9.61 1.94
N PRO A 82 6.72 -9.84 2.12
CA PRO A 82 7.46 -9.25 3.24
C PRO A 82 7.36 -7.72 3.29
N ARG A 83 7.36 -7.07 2.12
CA ARG A 83 7.28 -5.61 1.99
C ARG A 83 5.88 -5.09 2.37
N ILE A 84 4.84 -5.85 2.02
CA ILE A 84 3.46 -5.58 2.45
C ILE A 84 3.33 -5.74 3.97
N VAL A 85 3.78 -6.86 4.52
CA VAL A 85 3.70 -7.13 5.96
C VAL A 85 4.43 -6.03 6.73
N LEU A 86 5.64 -5.64 6.31
CA LEU A 86 6.39 -4.55 6.92
C LEU A 86 5.64 -3.22 6.91
N ALA A 87 5.06 -2.83 5.76
CA ALA A 87 4.32 -1.59 5.63
C ALA A 87 3.06 -1.58 6.51
N ASN A 88 2.29 -2.66 6.49
CA ASN A 88 1.09 -2.79 7.32
C ASN A 88 1.43 -2.88 8.81
N SER A 89 2.51 -3.56 9.20
CA SER A 89 2.94 -3.65 10.60
C SER A 89 3.31 -2.27 11.17
N ARG A 90 3.94 -1.41 10.38
CA ARG A 90 4.19 -0.02 10.79
C ARG A 90 2.91 0.78 10.98
N ILE A 91 1.90 0.58 10.12
CA ILE A 91 0.59 1.22 10.29
C ILE A 91 -0.10 0.73 11.58
N LEU A 92 0.01 -0.55 11.91
CA LEU A 92 -0.53 -1.08 13.17
C LEU A 92 0.16 -0.45 14.39
N ILE A 93 1.47 -0.23 14.35
CA ILE A 93 2.22 0.47 15.41
C ILE A 93 1.74 1.93 15.55
N GLU A 94 1.58 2.65 14.45
CA GLU A 94 1.03 4.02 14.46
C GLU A 94 -0.41 4.04 15.01
N ARG A 95 -1.21 3.01 14.70
CA ARG A 95 -2.60 2.87 15.17
C ARG A 95 -2.69 2.58 16.67
N GLU A 96 -1.84 1.69 17.20
CA GLU A 96 -1.73 1.47 18.65
C GLU A 96 -1.36 2.76 19.37
N TYR A 97 -0.44 3.54 18.80
CA TYR A 97 -0.09 4.85 19.36
C TYR A 97 -1.29 5.81 19.33
N LEU A 98 -2.01 5.91 18.22
CA LEU A 98 -3.23 6.73 18.11
C LEU A 98 -4.24 6.37 19.20
N GLN A 99 -4.50 5.08 19.41
CA GLN A 99 -5.42 4.60 20.45
C GLN A 99 -4.93 4.97 21.85
N SER A 100 -3.64 4.82 22.13
CA SER A 100 -3.05 5.22 23.42
C SER A 100 -3.16 6.71 23.70
N LEU A 101 -3.34 7.55 22.68
CA LEU A 101 -3.56 8.99 22.82
C LEU A 101 -5.04 9.34 23.02
N ALA A 102 -5.96 8.56 22.46
CA ALA A 102 -7.40 8.78 22.59
C ALA A 102 -7.87 8.65 24.05
N ASP A 103 -7.19 7.81 24.84
CA ASP A 103 -7.50 7.57 26.26
C ASP A 103 -6.87 8.60 27.22
N LYS A 104 -6.08 9.55 26.72
CA LYS A 104 -5.39 10.53 27.56
C LYS A 104 -6.27 11.74 27.87
N GLU A 105 -6.28 12.14 29.15
CA GLU A 105 -6.91 13.40 29.57
C GLU A 105 -6.21 14.63 28.99
N ASN A 106 -4.87 14.59 28.89
CA ASN A 106 -4.07 15.70 28.41
C ASN A 106 -2.98 15.22 27.44
N LEU A 107 -2.91 15.87 26.28
CA LEU A 107 -1.90 15.60 25.26
C LEU A 107 -0.71 16.55 25.39
N THR A 108 0.49 16.00 25.28
CA THR A 108 1.74 16.76 25.23
C THR A 108 1.89 17.50 23.89
N ARG A 109 2.81 18.48 23.82
CA ARG A 109 3.10 19.19 22.58
C ARG A 109 3.58 18.27 21.45
N SER A 110 4.41 17.27 21.78
CA SER A 110 4.90 16.27 20.81
C SER A 110 3.76 15.40 20.27
N GLU A 111 2.80 15.01 21.13
CA GLU A 111 1.64 14.22 20.73
C GLU A 111 0.70 15.00 19.83
N LEU A 112 0.40 16.27 20.17
CA LEU A 112 -0.37 17.16 19.30
C LEU A 112 0.33 17.40 17.96
N THR A 113 1.66 17.50 17.96
CA THR A 113 2.44 17.65 16.72
C THR A 113 2.35 16.39 15.87
N TRP A 114 2.45 15.21 16.48
CA TRP A 114 2.26 13.94 15.77
C TRP A 114 0.85 13.82 15.19
N LEU A 115 -0.20 14.12 15.97
CA LEU A 115 -1.59 14.11 15.48
C LEU A 115 -1.80 15.05 14.30
N ARG A 116 -1.25 16.27 14.35
CA ARG A 116 -1.32 17.23 13.22
C ARG A 116 -0.64 16.68 11.96
N ARG A 117 0.53 16.04 12.10
CA ARG A 117 1.22 15.40 10.97
C ARG A 117 0.40 14.25 10.39
N GLN A 118 -0.20 13.41 11.23
CA GLN A 118 -1.09 12.34 10.76
C GLN A 118 -2.33 12.90 10.06
N ALA A 119 -2.90 13.97 10.59
CA ALA A 119 -4.05 14.65 10.02
C ALA A 119 -3.72 15.23 8.64
N GLU A 120 -2.59 15.91 8.49
CA GLU A 120 -2.10 16.39 7.20
C GLU A 120 -1.84 15.23 6.22
N ARG A 121 -1.07 14.22 6.64
CA ARG A 121 -0.69 13.05 5.84
C ARG A 121 -1.90 12.28 5.31
N LEU A 122 -2.94 12.15 6.14
CA LEU A 122 -4.18 11.43 5.85
C LEU A 122 -5.32 12.34 5.40
N ARG A 123 -5.09 13.65 5.23
CA ARG A 123 -6.09 14.66 4.80
C ARG A 123 -7.33 14.72 5.71
N VAL A 124 -7.12 14.66 7.02
CA VAL A 124 -8.14 14.88 8.05
C VAL A 124 -8.08 16.35 8.46
N ASP A 125 -9.17 17.07 8.23
CA ASP A 125 -9.31 18.49 8.56
C ASP A 125 -10.27 18.60 9.74
N GLU A 126 -9.72 18.49 10.95
CA GLU A 126 -10.44 18.52 12.22
C GLU A 126 -9.58 19.24 13.27
N GLU A 127 -10.18 19.71 14.36
CA GLU A 127 -9.43 20.40 15.42
C GLU A 127 -8.43 19.43 16.10
N PRO A 128 -7.15 19.83 16.28
CA PRO A 128 -6.12 18.97 16.89
C PRO A 128 -6.50 18.41 18.26
N GLY A 129 -6.53 17.07 18.36
CA GLY A 129 -6.88 16.36 19.59
C GLY A 129 -8.38 16.27 19.88
N SER A 130 -9.24 16.76 18.99
CA SER A 130 -10.70 16.58 19.10
C SER A 130 -11.12 15.11 18.91
N GLN A 131 -12.27 14.74 19.47
CA GLN A 131 -12.86 13.42 19.26
C GLN A 131 -13.11 13.13 17.76
N ASP A 132 -13.46 14.16 16.98
CA ASP A 132 -13.67 14.02 15.53
C ASP A 132 -12.36 13.74 14.78
N MET A 133 -11.25 14.36 15.18
CA MET A 133 -9.93 14.03 14.66
C MET A 133 -9.58 12.57 14.91
N PHE A 134 -9.72 12.10 16.17
CA PHE A 134 -9.45 10.71 16.52
C PHE A 134 -10.29 9.74 15.71
N ARG A 135 -11.61 9.95 15.66
CA ARG A 135 -12.54 9.11 14.89
C ARG A 135 -12.17 9.04 13.40
N ARG A 136 -11.78 10.17 12.79
CA ARG A 136 -11.41 10.21 11.37
C ARG A 136 -10.04 9.61 11.11
N LEU A 137 -9.07 9.84 11.99
CA LEU A 137 -7.76 9.20 11.93
C LEU A 137 -7.87 7.69 12.10
N GLU A 138 -8.68 7.19 13.03
CA GLU A 138 -8.93 5.75 13.20
C GLU A 138 -9.54 5.10 11.95
N ASN A 139 -10.39 5.82 11.21
CA ASN A 139 -10.94 5.29 9.96
C ASN A 139 -9.92 5.26 8.80
N ARG A 140 -8.95 6.20 8.80
CA ARG A 140 -7.97 6.35 7.72
C ARG A 140 -6.65 5.61 7.99
N LEU A 141 -6.19 5.55 9.23
CA LEU A 141 -4.95 4.91 9.66
C LEU A 141 -5.18 3.41 9.92
N ASP A 142 -5.38 2.64 8.86
CA ASP A 142 -5.55 1.20 8.94
C ASP A 142 -4.89 0.49 7.75
N VAL A 143 -4.67 -0.80 7.91
CA VAL A 143 -3.97 -1.65 6.94
C VAL A 143 -4.85 -1.90 5.70
N ILE A 144 -4.19 -2.33 4.63
CA ILE A 144 -4.85 -2.89 3.44
C ILE A 144 -4.48 -4.37 3.35
N PRO A 145 -5.44 -5.30 3.14
CA PRO A 145 -5.18 -6.73 3.10
C PRO A 145 -4.15 -7.09 2.03
N PRO A 146 -3.18 -7.97 2.33
CA PRO A 146 -2.15 -8.37 1.37
C PRO A 146 -2.71 -8.86 0.03
N SER A 147 -3.82 -9.59 0.03
CA SER A 147 -4.44 -10.11 -1.18
C SER A 147 -4.84 -9.00 -2.16
N LEU A 148 -5.33 -7.86 -1.65
CA LEU A 148 -5.69 -6.72 -2.49
C LEU A 148 -4.45 -6.04 -3.07
N ILE A 149 -3.44 -5.79 -2.23
CA ILE A 149 -2.20 -5.15 -2.64
C ILE A 149 -1.51 -6.00 -3.72
N MET A 150 -1.43 -7.31 -3.51
CA MET A 150 -0.81 -8.24 -4.46
C MET A 150 -1.56 -8.33 -5.78
N ALA A 151 -2.90 -8.41 -5.74
CA ALA A 151 -3.70 -8.48 -6.95
C ALA A 151 -3.55 -7.20 -7.80
N GLN A 152 -3.65 -6.03 -7.17
CA GLN A 152 -3.46 -4.76 -7.87
C GLN A 152 -2.01 -4.60 -8.35
N ALA A 153 -1.01 -4.90 -7.52
CA ALA A 153 0.39 -4.85 -7.96
C ALA A 153 0.64 -5.74 -9.18
N ALA A 154 0.16 -6.99 -9.16
CA ALA A 154 0.31 -7.90 -10.30
C ALA A 154 -0.37 -7.36 -11.57
N ASN A 155 -1.59 -6.82 -11.43
CA ASN A 155 -2.36 -6.24 -12.53
C ASN A 155 -1.67 -5.00 -13.13
N GLU A 156 -1.34 -4.02 -12.29
CA GLU A 156 -0.81 -2.73 -12.71
C GLU A 156 0.65 -2.80 -13.20
N SER A 157 1.44 -3.74 -12.66
CA SER A 157 2.87 -3.84 -12.96
C SER A 157 3.24 -4.91 -13.99
N ALA A 158 2.26 -5.58 -14.60
CA ALA A 158 2.52 -6.73 -15.47
C ALA A 158 3.24 -7.90 -14.78
N TRP A 159 2.97 -8.13 -13.49
CA TRP A 159 3.78 -9.03 -12.65
C TRP A 159 5.23 -8.54 -12.49
N GLY A 160 5.42 -7.23 -12.32
CA GLY A 160 6.72 -6.59 -12.11
C GLY A 160 7.53 -6.29 -13.37
N THR A 161 7.04 -6.62 -14.56
CA THR A 161 7.81 -6.47 -15.81
C THR A 161 7.48 -5.20 -16.59
N SER A 162 6.54 -4.36 -16.13
CA SER A 162 6.21 -3.11 -16.80
C SER A 162 7.38 -2.12 -16.74
N ARG A 163 7.48 -1.23 -17.74
CA ARG A 163 8.51 -0.18 -17.76
C ARG A 163 8.52 0.67 -16.48
N PHE A 164 7.35 1.00 -15.94
CA PHE A 164 7.25 1.83 -14.73
C PHE A 164 7.64 1.06 -13.46
N ALA A 165 7.37 -0.25 -13.42
CA ALA A 165 7.86 -1.12 -12.36
C ALA A 165 9.39 -1.24 -12.39
N LEU A 166 9.96 -1.60 -13.54
CA LEU A 166 11.40 -1.82 -13.69
C LEU A 166 12.24 -0.54 -13.53
N ARG A 167 11.77 0.61 -14.03
CA ARG A 167 12.56 1.86 -14.02
C ARG A 167 12.20 2.81 -12.88
N GLY A 168 11.04 2.65 -12.28
CA GLY A 168 10.53 3.57 -11.27
C GLY A 168 10.09 2.90 -9.99
N ASN A 169 10.26 1.59 -9.85
CA ASN A 169 9.70 0.79 -8.75
C ASN A 169 8.20 1.03 -8.54
N ASN A 170 7.48 1.51 -9.56
CA ASN A 170 6.09 1.90 -9.44
C ASN A 170 5.18 0.73 -9.81
N LEU A 171 4.80 -0.04 -8.79
CA LEU A 171 4.01 -1.25 -8.96
C LEU A 171 2.52 -1.00 -9.20
N PHE A 172 2.06 0.24 -9.03
CA PHE A 172 0.63 0.58 -8.98
C PHE A 172 0.24 1.71 -9.95
N GLY A 173 1.12 2.07 -10.89
CA GLY A 173 0.86 3.16 -11.85
C GLY A 173 0.59 4.52 -11.21
N GLN A 174 1.20 4.81 -10.05
CA GLN A 174 0.91 6.01 -9.27
C GLN A 174 1.40 7.27 -9.99
N TRP A 175 0.52 8.25 -10.15
CA TRP A 175 0.85 9.55 -10.71
C TRP A 175 1.44 10.47 -9.66
N CYS A 176 2.24 11.43 -10.11
CA CYS A 176 2.68 12.57 -9.34
C CYS A 176 2.58 13.84 -10.22
N PHE A 177 2.39 15.00 -9.60
CA PHE A 177 1.91 16.19 -10.31
C PHE A 177 2.93 17.34 -10.36
N SER A 178 4.19 16.99 -10.08
CA SER A 178 5.29 17.93 -9.93
C SER A 178 6.38 17.63 -10.94
N LYS A 179 6.89 18.64 -11.64
CA LYS A 179 7.87 18.40 -12.72
C LYS A 179 9.12 17.68 -12.19
N GLY A 180 9.48 16.55 -12.78
CA GLY A 180 10.59 15.69 -12.36
C GLY A 180 10.33 14.93 -11.06
N CYS A 181 9.08 14.60 -10.76
CA CYS A 181 8.71 13.69 -9.67
C CYS A 181 8.74 12.22 -10.12
N GLY A 182 8.81 11.96 -11.43
CA GLY A 182 8.87 10.60 -11.94
C GLY A 182 9.17 10.48 -13.44
N LEU A 183 8.64 9.42 -14.06
CA LEU A 183 8.82 9.09 -15.46
C LEU A 183 7.73 9.72 -16.33
N VAL A 184 8.13 10.41 -17.39
CA VAL A 184 7.19 10.95 -18.37
C VAL A 184 6.57 9.79 -19.18
N PRO A 185 5.22 9.71 -19.29
CA PRO A 185 4.55 8.76 -20.18
C PRO A 185 4.85 9.07 -21.65
N GLN A 186 5.03 8.03 -22.47
CA GLN A 186 5.30 8.20 -23.91
C GLN A 186 4.14 8.85 -24.69
N GLY A 187 2.90 8.73 -24.18
CA GLY A 187 1.68 9.28 -24.80
C GLY A 187 1.09 10.49 -24.06
N ARG A 188 1.89 11.25 -23.31
CA ARG A 188 1.37 12.40 -22.55
C ARG A 188 0.88 13.48 -23.51
N ILE A 189 -0.38 13.90 -23.35
CA ILE A 189 -0.97 15.02 -24.09
C ILE A 189 -0.17 16.29 -23.81
N GLU A 190 0.06 17.10 -24.84
CA GLU A 190 0.74 18.39 -24.72
C GLU A 190 0.01 19.28 -23.71
N GLY A 191 0.75 19.83 -22.74
CA GLY A 191 0.20 20.66 -21.65
C GLY A 191 -0.14 19.92 -20.35
N ALA A 192 -0.13 18.58 -20.32
CA ALA A 192 -0.30 17.83 -19.07
C ALA A 192 0.98 17.86 -18.21
N SER A 193 0.84 18.16 -16.91
CA SER A 193 1.96 18.24 -15.96
C SER A 193 2.25 16.94 -15.20
N HIS A 194 1.36 15.94 -15.29
CA HIS A 194 1.52 14.69 -14.55
C HIS A 194 2.66 13.81 -15.10
N GLU A 195 3.36 13.16 -14.19
CA GLU A 195 4.38 12.13 -14.43
C GLU A 195 4.01 10.86 -13.65
N VAL A 196 4.58 9.72 -14.02
CA VAL A 196 4.41 8.46 -13.28
C VAL A 196 5.47 8.40 -12.20
N ALA A 197 5.08 8.46 -10.92
CA ALA A 197 5.98 8.54 -9.79
C ALA A 197 7.09 7.48 -9.83
N THR A 198 8.28 7.86 -9.39
CA THR A 198 9.40 6.93 -9.13
C THR A 198 9.63 6.79 -7.63
N PHE A 199 9.97 5.59 -7.20
CA PHE A 199 10.22 5.25 -5.81
C PHE A 199 11.63 4.69 -5.64
N ASP A 200 12.26 4.94 -4.49
CA ASP A 200 13.59 4.41 -4.17
C ASP A 200 13.62 2.89 -4.10
N SER A 201 12.49 2.25 -3.78
CA SER A 201 12.33 0.80 -3.79
C SER A 201 10.84 0.41 -3.93
N PRO A 202 10.53 -0.86 -4.27
CA PRO A 202 9.15 -1.34 -4.33
C PRO A 202 8.38 -1.18 -3.01
N TYR A 203 9.08 -1.20 -1.86
CA TYR A 203 8.47 -0.94 -0.54
C TYR A 203 7.83 0.44 -0.46
N PHE A 204 8.50 1.49 -0.97
CA PHE A 204 7.94 2.84 -0.94
C PHE A 204 6.75 2.98 -1.90
N SER A 205 6.72 2.23 -3.00
CA SER A 205 5.55 2.17 -3.86
C SER A 205 4.34 1.54 -3.15
N VAL A 206 4.56 0.44 -2.41
CA VAL A 206 3.53 -0.20 -1.57
C VAL A 206 3.00 0.76 -0.53
N ARG A 207 3.88 1.47 0.20
CA ARG A 207 3.48 2.47 1.19
C ARG A 207 2.64 3.59 0.61
N SER A 208 3.10 4.18 -0.50
CA SER A 208 2.38 5.27 -1.17
C SER A 208 1.01 4.81 -1.65
N TYR A 209 0.91 3.58 -2.17
CA TYR A 209 -0.35 2.99 -2.58
C TYR A 209 -1.31 2.79 -1.39
N ILE A 210 -0.84 2.23 -0.27
CA ILE A 210 -1.65 2.06 0.94
C ILE A 210 -2.15 3.43 1.43
N GLN A 211 -1.26 4.42 1.51
CA GLN A 211 -1.60 5.77 1.91
C GLN A 211 -2.64 6.40 0.98
N ASN A 212 -2.53 6.20 -0.34
CA ASN A 212 -3.50 6.70 -1.31
C ASN A 212 -4.91 6.16 -1.03
N LEU A 213 -5.05 4.85 -0.81
CA LEU A 213 -6.33 4.23 -0.44
C LEU A 213 -6.87 4.76 0.90
N ASN A 214 -5.97 5.08 1.83
CA ASN A 214 -6.31 5.59 3.15
C ASN A 214 -6.69 7.08 3.18
N ARG A 215 -6.22 7.89 2.24
CA ARG A 215 -6.44 9.36 2.28
C ARG A 215 -7.32 9.92 1.17
N HIS A 216 -7.38 9.28 -0.01
CA HIS A 216 -8.05 9.89 -1.15
C HIS A 216 -9.58 9.81 -1.01
N PRO A 217 -10.34 10.89 -1.32
CA PRO A 217 -11.80 10.90 -1.21
C PRO A 217 -12.49 9.80 -2.02
N THR A 218 -12.00 9.50 -3.23
CA THR A 218 -12.53 8.44 -4.12
C THR A 218 -12.62 7.07 -3.44
N TYR A 219 -11.75 6.77 -2.46
CA TYR A 219 -11.73 5.50 -1.75
C TYR A 219 -12.49 5.52 -0.42
N GLN A 220 -13.37 6.50 -0.21
CA GLN A 220 -14.30 6.48 0.93
C GLN A 220 -15.10 5.18 1.00
N PRO A 221 -15.68 4.65 -0.10
CA PRO A 221 -16.41 3.38 -0.04
C PRO A 221 -15.55 2.20 0.42
N LEU A 222 -14.25 2.17 0.06
CA LEU A 222 -13.32 1.15 0.54
C LEU A 222 -13.16 1.24 2.06
N ARG A 223 -12.97 2.45 2.60
CA ARG A 223 -12.84 2.67 4.05
C ARG A 223 -14.14 2.37 4.80
N ASP A 224 -15.29 2.63 4.21
CA ASP A 224 -16.60 2.31 4.81
C ASP A 224 -16.82 0.79 4.90
N ILE A 225 -16.41 0.02 3.88
CA ILE A 225 -16.43 -1.45 3.93
C ILE A 225 -15.50 -1.96 5.04
N ARG A 226 -14.29 -1.39 5.15
CA ARG A 226 -13.34 -1.72 6.21
C ARG A 226 -13.91 -1.43 7.60
N LEU A 227 -14.48 -0.24 7.80
CA LEU A 227 -15.11 0.15 9.06
C LEU A 227 -16.24 -0.80 9.43
N LYS A 228 -17.11 -1.15 8.48
CA LYS A 228 -18.21 -2.10 8.71
C LYS A 228 -17.71 -3.48 9.15
N ALA A 229 -16.62 -3.98 8.58
CA ALA A 229 -16.02 -5.23 9.02
C ALA A 229 -15.53 -5.15 10.47
N HIS A 230 -14.82 -4.07 10.83
CA HIS A 230 -14.37 -3.84 12.20
C HIS A 230 -15.52 -3.76 13.20
N SER A 231 -16.62 -3.07 12.85
CA SER A 231 -17.81 -2.97 13.70
C SER A 231 -18.47 -4.33 13.98
N ASN A 232 -18.21 -5.33 13.13
CA ASN A 232 -18.68 -6.71 13.30
C ASN A 232 -17.64 -7.61 13.99
N GLY A 233 -16.51 -7.06 14.46
CA GLY A 233 -15.43 -7.83 15.07
C GLY A 233 -14.59 -8.64 14.08
N ASP A 234 -14.56 -8.24 12.80
CA ASP A 234 -13.83 -8.94 11.74
C ASP A 234 -12.92 -7.97 10.94
N TYR A 235 -12.11 -8.53 10.04
CA TYR A 235 -11.25 -7.81 9.11
C TYR A 235 -11.75 -7.97 7.68
N ALA A 236 -11.89 -6.85 6.97
CA ALA A 236 -12.29 -6.88 5.58
C ALA A 236 -11.26 -7.64 4.73
N SER A 237 -11.71 -8.66 3.97
CA SER A 237 -10.86 -9.36 2.99
C SER A 237 -10.52 -8.46 1.81
N GLY A 238 -9.43 -8.74 1.09
CA GLY A 238 -9.11 -7.97 -0.12
C GLY A 238 -10.21 -8.02 -1.18
N SER A 239 -10.90 -9.17 -1.32
CA SER A 239 -12.05 -9.30 -2.23
C SER A 239 -13.22 -8.40 -1.84
N SER A 240 -13.47 -8.21 -0.54
CA SER A 240 -14.50 -7.30 -0.05
C SER A 240 -14.12 -5.84 -0.28
N LEU A 241 -12.88 -5.44 0.04
CA LEU A 241 -12.40 -4.08 -0.16
C LEU A 241 -12.29 -3.68 -1.63
N ALA A 242 -12.07 -4.64 -2.52
CA ALA A 242 -12.08 -4.40 -3.97
C ALA A 242 -13.39 -3.75 -4.45
N ALA A 243 -14.53 -3.95 -3.77
CA ALA A 243 -15.79 -3.26 -4.13
C ALA A 243 -15.68 -1.74 -4.03
N GLY A 244 -14.79 -1.23 -3.18
CA GLY A 244 -14.56 0.20 -3.01
C GLY A 244 -13.61 0.82 -4.04
N LEU A 245 -13.17 0.05 -5.05
CA LEU A 245 -12.20 0.50 -6.06
C LEU A 245 -12.83 0.98 -7.37
N LEU A 246 -14.14 1.29 -7.39
CA LEU A 246 -14.82 1.75 -8.62
C LEU A 246 -14.12 2.94 -9.27
N GLY A 247 -13.64 3.90 -8.48
CA GLY A 247 -12.92 5.07 -8.99
C GLY A 247 -11.42 4.87 -9.16
N TYR A 248 -10.88 3.65 -9.00
CA TYR A 248 -9.47 3.36 -9.24
C TYR A 248 -9.14 3.31 -10.74
N SER A 249 -10.09 2.82 -11.55
CA SER A 249 -9.93 2.64 -13.00
C SER A 249 -11.17 3.16 -13.72
N GLU A 250 -10.99 3.74 -14.91
CA GLU A 250 -12.10 4.14 -15.79
C GLU A 250 -13.00 2.95 -16.18
N ARG A 251 -12.46 1.72 -16.08
CA ARG A 251 -13.23 0.48 -16.30
C ARG A 251 -14.23 0.17 -15.18
N GLY A 252 -14.19 0.89 -14.05
CA GLY A 252 -15.15 0.79 -12.96
C GLY A 252 -15.37 -0.64 -12.47
N GLU A 253 -16.60 -1.13 -12.57
CA GLU A 253 -17.00 -2.47 -12.12
C GLU A 253 -16.20 -3.61 -12.76
N ASP A 254 -15.80 -3.47 -14.03
CA ASP A 254 -15.05 -4.54 -14.69
C ASP A 254 -13.62 -4.67 -14.14
N TYR A 255 -13.05 -3.55 -13.68
CA TYR A 255 -11.79 -3.57 -12.92
C TYR A 255 -11.97 -4.32 -11.60
N VAL A 256 -13.04 -4.00 -10.85
CA VAL A 256 -13.34 -4.66 -9.57
C VAL A 256 -13.50 -6.18 -9.75
N LYS A 257 -14.21 -6.62 -10.79
CA LYS A 257 -14.37 -8.04 -11.12
C LYS A 257 -13.02 -8.70 -11.44
N GLU A 258 -12.15 -8.02 -12.18
CA GLU A 258 -10.81 -8.52 -12.53
C GLU A 258 -9.95 -8.71 -11.28
N ILE A 259 -9.88 -7.71 -10.40
CA ILE A 259 -9.13 -7.81 -9.14
C ILE A 259 -9.64 -8.95 -8.26
N ARG A 260 -10.97 -9.07 -8.09
CA ARG A 260 -11.57 -10.20 -7.35
C ARG A 260 -11.28 -11.55 -8.00
N SER A 261 -11.24 -11.59 -9.33
CA SER A 261 -10.87 -12.80 -10.08
C SER A 261 -9.42 -13.17 -9.84
N MET A 262 -8.49 -12.21 -9.85
CA MET A 262 -7.08 -12.44 -9.55
C MET A 262 -6.87 -12.92 -8.11
N ILE A 263 -7.58 -12.36 -7.14
CA ILE A 263 -7.53 -12.81 -5.74
C ILE A 263 -7.92 -14.29 -5.64
N ARG A 264 -9.03 -14.69 -6.27
CA ARG A 264 -9.45 -16.11 -6.28
C ARG A 264 -8.48 -17.02 -7.03
N HIS A 265 -8.15 -16.71 -8.28
CA HIS A 265 -7.38 -17.61 -9.14
C HIS A 265 -5.96 -17.85 -8.65
N ASN A 266 -5.37 -16.88 -7.94
CA ASN A 266 -4.04 -17.01 -7.36
C ASN A 266 -4.08 -17.33 -5.86
N ASN A 267 -5.25 -17.70 -5.30
CA ASN A 267 -5.45 -18.06 -3.90
C ASN A 267 -4.90 -17.02 -2.90
N LEU A 268 -5.04 -15.73 -3.22
CA LEU A 268 -4.38 -14.66 -2.46
C LEU A 268 -4.95 -14.46 -1.05
N THR A 269 -6.15 -14.98 -0.77
CA THR A 269 -6.75 -14.99 0.58
C THR A 269 -5.83 -15.67 1.60
N TYR A 270 -4.99 -16.62 1.17
CA TYR A 270 -3.96 -17.22 2.02
C TYR A 270 -3.07 -16.18 2.72
N TYR A 271 -2.66 -15.14 1.99
CA TYR A 271 -1.82 -14.08 2.54
C TYR A 271 -2.58 -13.14 3.49
N ASP A 272 -3.90 -12.99 3.33
CA ASP A 272 -4.73 -12.27 4.29
C ASP A 272 -4.81 -13.04 5.62
N GLU A 273 -4.98 -14.36 5.55
CA GLU A 273 -5.04 -15.24 6.73
C GLU A 273 -3.71 -15.24 7.49
N LYS A 274 -2.58 -15.33 6.79
CA LYS A 274 -1.25 -15.26 7.41
C LYS A 274 -0.93 -13.88 7.96
N PHE A 275 -1.44 -12.81 7.37
CA PHE A 275 -1.28 -11.47 7.96
C PHE A 275 -2.22 -11.24 9.14
N ARG A 276 -3.36 -11.94 9.22
CA ARG A 276 -4.27 -11.84 10.38
C ARG A 276 -3.57 -12.25 11.68
N SER A 277 -2.72 -13.29 11.66
CA SER A 277 -1.95 -13.70 12.85
C SER A 277 -0.94 -12.63 13.30
N VAL A 278 -0.35 -11.86 12.37
CA VAL A 278 0.44 -10.66 12.72
C VAL A 278 -0.41 -9.63 13.44
N ARG A 279 -1.59 -9.34 12.88
CA ARG A 279 -2.48 -8.29 13.36
C ARG A 279 -3.06 -8.61 14.75
N GLU A 280 -3.30 -9.88 15.03
CA GLU A 280 -3.82 -10.38 16.31
C GLU A 280 -2.71 -10.68 17.32
N GLY A 281 -1.44 -10.65 16.89
CA GLY A 281 -0.27 -10.90 17.73
C GLY A 281 -0.02 -9.79 18.76
N SER A 282 0.90 -10.05 19.69
CA SER A 282 1.29 -9.06 20.69
C SER A 282 2.06 -7.88 20.08
N GLN A 283 1.99 -6.72 20.72
CA GLN A 283 2.78 -5.53 20.34
C GLN A 283 4.28 -5.86 20.20
N LYS A 284 4.81 -6.74 21.06
CA LYS A 284 6.20 -7.20 20.99
C LYS A 284 6.48 -7.99 19.70
N SER A 285 5.57 -8.86 19.28
CA SER A 285 5.69 -9.58 18.00
C SER A 285 5.65 -8.62 16.81
N LEU A 286 4.73 -7.64 16.85
CA LEU A 286 4.61 -6.61 15.83
C LEU A 286 5.90 -5.77 15.69
N LEU A 287 6.49 -5.35 16.80
CA LEU A 287 7.77 -4.63 16.82
C LEU A 287 8.93 -5.48 16.29
N LYS A 288 8.97 -6.79 16.61
CA LYS A 288 9.97 -7.72 16.08
C LYS A 288 9.87 -7.85 14.55
N LEU A 289 8.65 -7.94 14.01
CA LEU A 289 8.42 -8.00 12.56
C LEU A 289 8.75 -6.68 11.86
N ALA A 290 8.35 -5.55 12.45
CA ALA A 290 8.61 -4.21 11.90
C ALA A 290 10.11 -3.84 11.90
N SER A 291 10.92 -4.57 12.67
CA SER A 291 12.37 -4.37 12.83
C SER A 291 13.21 -5.53 12.27
N ALA A 292 12.59 -6.50 11.60
CA ALA A 292 13.28 -7.73 11.21
C ALA A 292 14.42 -7.48 10.20
N SER A 293 15.61 -7.96 10.54
CA SER A 293 16.81 -7.80 9.71
C SER A 293 16.83 -8.68 8.46
N LYS A 294 15.96 -9.68 8.38
CA LYS A 294 15.84 -10.67 7.31
C LYS A 294 14.40 -10.73 6.78
N GLU A 295 14.21 -10.79 5.46
CA GLU A 295 12.87 -10.80 4.86
C GLU A 295 12.14 -12.12 5.08
N GLU A 296 12.88 -13.21 5.27
CA GLU A 296 12.35 -14.54 5.54
C GLU A 296 11.49 -14.57 6.80
N ALA A 297 11.80 -13.72 7.79
CA ALA A 297 11.01 -13.61 9.02
C ALA A 297 9.58 -13.09 8.78
N LEU A 298 9.31 -12.48 7.63
CA LEU A 298 7.99 -11.99 7.23
C LEU A 298 7.35 -12.86 6.15
N LEU A 299 7.92 -14.02 5.82
CA LEU A 299 7.27 -14.98 4.92
C LEU A 299 6.05 -15.61 5.60
N PRO A 300 5.02 -16.01 4.82
CA PRO A 300 3.74 -16.43 5.38
C PRO A 300 3.85 -17.56 6.41
N ASP A 301 4.77 -18.50 6.20
CA ASP A 301 4.95 -19.66 7.08
C ASP A 301 5.73 -19.34 8.36
N ASN A 302 6.59 -18.31 8.34
CA ASN A 302 7.44 -17.93 9.47
C ASN A 302 6.79 -16.88 10.39
N VAL A 303 5.74 -16.24 9.90
CA VAL A 303 4.99 -15.22 10.62
C VAL A 303 4.19 -15.83 11.79
N ASP A 304 3.64 -17.04 11.60
CA ASP A 304 2.91 -17.75 12.65
C ASP A 304 3.85 -18.17 13.80
N ASP A 305 5.09 -18.58 13.48
CA ASP A 305 6.11 -18.90 14.48
C ASP A 305 6.52 -17.68 15.30
N ALA A 306 6.54 -16.49 14.69
CA ALA A 306 6.83 -15.23 15.38
C ALA A 306 5.65 -14.74 16.25
N ALA A 307 4.42 -15.11 15.91
CA ALA A 307 3.22 -14.81 16.69
C ALA A 307 2.98 -15.82 17.83
N GLY A 308 3.41 -17.08 17.67
CA GLY A 308 3.15 -18.19 18.61
C GLY A 308 4.25 -18.49 19.63
N SER A 309 5.40 -17.81 19.63
CA SER A 309 6.55 -18.15 20.51
C SER A 309 6.47 -17.59 21.95
N GLU A 310 5.29 -17.51 22.55
CA GLU A 310 5.15 -17.26 24.00
C GLU A 310 4.54 -18.50 24.66
N GLY A 311 5.43 -19.45 24.98
CA GLY A 311 5.25 -20.49 25.98
C GLY A 311 6.23 -20.30 27.12
#